data_AF-A0A9N9A0V7-F1
#
_entry.id   AF-A0A9N9A0V7-F1
#
_cell.length_a   1.000
_cell.length_b   1.000
_cell.length_c   1.000
_cell.angle_alpha   90.00
_cell.angle_beta   90.00
_cell.angle_gamma   90.00
#
_symmetry.space_group_name_H-M   'P 1'
#
loop_
_entity.id
_entity.type
_entity.pdbx_description
1 polymer ?
#
loop_
_entity_poly.entity_id
_entity_poly.type
_entity_poly.pdbx_seq_one_letter_code
_entity_poly.pdbx_strand_id
1 'polypeptide(L)'
;MPTRIVTEIFGNPVKVIQHKSDIIRTEVLRDFGGIYLDLDVIVFQPFDDLLYDDFTMALEEHIEPTLGNAIIIGRPFAPFLTRWIQGYKDFNDDEWSRHSTRLPYLISEEHGDDIHVLNTTAFFWPTWIREHLNYDIYLRDLTPKSIKSVETSFNRAIRKFLDYLPKDFNEEIVEQELNRGKNKKEGGEGSRY
;
A
#
# COMPACT_ATOMS: atom_id res chain seq x y z
N MET A 1 -7.92 -3.68 -23.27
CA MET A 1 -8.07 -2.24 -23.61
C MET A 1 -6.99 -1.47 -22.90
N PRO A 2 -6.45 -0.38 -23.47
CA PRO A 2 -5.63 0.54 -22.68
C PRO A 2 -6.50 1.19 -21.59
N THR A 3 -5.97 1.26 -20.37
CA THR A 3 -6.58 2.01 -19.26
C THR A 3 -6.71 3.48 -19.64
N ARG A 4 -7.85 4.08 -19.31
CA ARG A 4 -8.13 5.49 -19.61
C ARG A 4 -7.30 6.42 -18.71
N ILE A 5 -7.07 7.65 -19.17
CA ILE A 5 -6.61 8.72 -18.27
C ILE A 5 -7.78 9.07 -17.36
N VAL A 6 -7.59 8.91 -16.05
CA VAL A 6 -8.62 9.24 -15.06
C VAL A 6 -8.65 10.75 -14.82
N THR A 7 -9.74 11.38 -15.24
CA THR A 7 -10.08 12.78 -14.95
C THR A 7 -11.33 12.90 -14.07
N GLU A 8 -12.17 11.86 -14.08
CA GLU A 8 -13.39 11.74 -13.27
C GLU A 8 -13.77 10.28 -13.02
N ILE A 9 -14.67 10.08 -12.05
CA ILE A 9 -15.40 8.82 -11.80
C ILE A 9 -16.85 9.13 -11.41
N PHE A 10 -17.82 8.53 -12.11
CA PHE A 10 -19.27 8.81 -11.94
C PHE A 10 -19.65 10.30 -11.96
N GLY A 11 -18.98 11.12 -12.78
CA GLY A 11 -19.22 12.57 -12.84
C GLY A 11 -18.44 13.39 -11.80
N ASN A 12 -17.79 12.74 -10.83
CA ASN A 12 -17.00 13.42 -9.80
C ASN A 12 -15.55 13.62 -10.30
N PRO A 13 -15.00 14.84 -10.21
CA PRO A 13 -13.65 15.13 -10.69
C PRO A 13 -12.58 14.44 -9.84
N VAL A 14 -11.50 13.97 -10.49
CA VAL A 14 -10.36 13.34 -9.82
C VAL A 14 -9.09 14.08 -10.21
N LYS A 15 -8.49 14.77 -9.24
CA LYS A 15 -7.29 15.60 -9.43
C LYS A 15 -6.08 14.96 -8.76
N VAL A 16 -6.25 14.38 -7.57
CA VAL A 16 -5.19 13.73 -6.80
C VAL A 16 -4.69 12.48 -7.53
N ILE A 17 -3.37 12.37 -7.72
CA ILE A 17 -2.78 11.30 -8.53
C ILE A 17 -2.94 9.91 -7.87
N GLN A 18 -2.97 9.86 -6.55
CA GLN A 18 -3.21 8.65 -5.76
C GLN A 18 -4.62 8.12 -6.00
N HIS A 19 -5.65 8.98 -5.95
CA HIS A 19 -7.02 8.59 -6.27
C HIS A 19 -7.18 8.10 -7.71
N LYS A 20 -6.41 8.67 -8.66
CA LYS A 20 -6.37 8.13 -10.03
C LYS A 20 -5.83 6.70 -10.06
N SER A 21 -4.78 6.42 -9.27
CA SER A 21 -4.24 5.06 -9.12
C SER A 21 -5.27 4.11 -8.51
N ASP A 22 -5.97 4.53 -7.45
CA ASP A 22 -7.05 3.76 -6.80
C ASP A 22 -8.15 3.35 -7.80
N ILE A 23 -8.52 4.26 -8.69
CA ILE A 23 -9.52 4.00 -9.72
C ILE A 23 -8.98 3.05 -10.78
N ILE A 24 -7.74 3.26 -11.26
CA ILE A 24 -7.15 2.40 -12.29
C ILE A 24 -6.98 0.97 -11.78
N ARG A 25 -6.48 0.76 -10.55
CA ARG A 25 -6.29 -0.58 -9.99
C ARG A 25 -7.60 -1.35 -9.87
N THR A 26 -8.68 -0.68 -9.45
CA THR A 26 -10.01 -1.30 -9.33
C THR A 26 -10.63 -1.58 -10.70
N GLU A 27 -10.49 -0.68 -11.68
CA GLU A 27 -10.93 -0.91 -13.07
C GLU A 27 -10.19 -2.09 -13.72
N VAL A 28 -8.87 -2.16 -13.54
CA VAL A 28 -8.04 -3.27 -14.06
C VAL A 28 -8.43 -4.60 -13.43
N LEU A 29 -8.53 -4.66 -12.10
CA LEU A 29 -8.95 -5.88 -11.40
C LEU A 29 -10.37 -6.30 -11.77
N ARG A 30 -11.29 -5.35 -12.00
CA ARG A 30 -12.65 -5.67 -12.42
C ARG A 30 -12.64 -6.41 -13.75
N ASP A 31 -11.87 -5.92 -14.71
CA ASP A 31 -11.91 -6.41 -16.09
C ASP A 31 -11.04 -7.66 -16.29
N PHE A 32 -9.92 -7.78 -15.56
CA PHE A 32 -8.93 -8.83 -15.76
C PHE A 32 -8.77 -9.78 -14.57
N GLY A 33 -9.20 -9.38 -13.37
CA GLY A 33 -8.91 -10.07 -12.13
C GLY A 33 -7.40 -10.22 -11.89
N GLY A 34 -7.05 -11.23 -11.09
CA GLY A 34 -5.68 -11.55 -10.74
C GLY A 34 -5.24 -10.87 -9.46
N ILE A 35 -3.96 -10.47 -9.43
CA ILE A 35 -3.31 -9.88 -8.26
C ILE A 35 -2.80 -8.50 -8.67
N TYR A 36 -3.24 -7.48 -7.95
CA TYR A 36 -2.66 -6.14 -7.99
C TYR A 36 -1.65 -5.98 -6.85
N LEU A 37 -0.51 -5.37 -7.17
CA LEU A 37 0.54 -5.00 -6.22
C LEU A 37 0.96 -3.55 -6.47
N ASP A 38 1.07 -2.75 -5.42
CA ASP A 38 1.78 -1.47 -5.49
C ASP A 38 3.26 -1.71 -5.83
N LEU A 39 3.89 -0.68 -6.43
CA LEU A 39 5.24 -0.79 -6.99
C LEU A 39 6.35 -0.99 -5.94
N ASP A 40 6.04 -0.75 -4.67
CA ASP A 40 6.92 -0.88 -3.51
C ASP A 40 6.63 -2.14 -2.68
N VAL A 41 5.78 -3.05 -3.16
CA VAL A 41 5.51 -4.34 -2.50
C VAL A 41 6.64 -5.35 -2.76
N ILE A 42 7.14 -5.95 -1.68
CA ILE A 42 8.08 -7.08 -1.74
C ILE A 42 7.35 -8.36 -1.29
N VAL A 43 7.30 -9.36 -2.17
CA VAL A 43 6.58 -10.62 -1.93
C VAL A 43 7.53 -11.66 -1.34
N PHE A 44 7.24 -12.14 -0.12
CA PHE A 44 8.05 -13.13 0.59
C PHE A 44 7.52 -14.57 0.46
N GLN A 45 6.24 -14.75 0.15
CA GLN A 45 5.56 -16.04 0.05
C GLN A 45 4.65 -16.05 -1.20
N PRO A 46 4.42 -17.21 -1.83
CA PRO A 46 3.47 -17.30 -2.93
C PRO A 46 2.03 -17.00 -2.48
N PHE A 47 1.18 -16.58 -3.41
CA PHE A 47 -0.23 -16.25 -3.16
C PHE A 47 -1.17 -17.46 -3.35
N ASP A 48 -0.64 -18.66 -3.60
CA ASP A 48 -1.40 -19.82 -4.08
C ASP A 48 -2.63 -20.16 -3.22
N ASP A 49 -2.49 -20.06 -1.89
CA ASP A 49 -3.56 -20.37 -0.94
C ASP A 49 -4.70 -19.33 -0.96
N LEU A 50 -4.45 -18.14 -1.51
CA LEU A 50 -5.42 -17.04 -1.59
C LEU A 50 -6.17 -17.00 -2.92
N LEU A 51 -5.82 -17.86 -3.87
CA LEU A 51 -6.45 -17.91 -5.21
C LEU A 51 -7.76 -18.72 -5.22
N TYR A 52 -8.14 -19.32 -4.10
CA TYR A 52 -9.40 -20.06 -3.94
C TYR A 52 -10.57 -19.16 -3.55
N ASP A 53 -10.30 -17.96 -3.05
CA ASP A 53 -11.30 -16.96 -2.69
C ASP A 53 -11.64 -16.08 -3.90
N ASP A 54 -12.91 -15.64 -3.98
CA ASP A 54 -13.37 -14.76 -5.06
C ASP A 54 -12.73 -13.36 -5.01
N PHE A 55 -12.42 -12.89 -3.79
CA PHE A 55 -11.81 -11.61 -3.53
C PHE A 55 -11.14 -11.59 -2.16
N THR A 56 -9.91 -11.10 -2.07
CA THR A 56 -9.10 -11.09 -0.85
C THR A 56 -8.39 -9.76 -0.67
N MET A 57 -8.49 -9.21 0.55
CA MET A 57 -7.73 -8.04 1.01
C MET A 57 -7.27 -8.28 2.46
N ALA A 58 -6.37 -7.44 2.98
CA ALA A 58 -5.94 -7.50 4.37
C ALA A 58 -6.26 -6.22 5.13
N LEU A 59 -6.47 -6.37 6.44
CA LEU A 59 -6.59 -5.25 7.37
C LEU A 59 -5.28 -4.47 7.48
N GLU A 60 -5.36 -3.16 7.60
CA GLU A 60 -4.25 -2.31 8.01
C GLU A 60 -4.31 -2.02 9.52
N GLU A 61 -3.16 -1.90 10.18
CA GLU A 61 -3.12 -1.48 11.60
C GLU A 61 -3.31 0.04 11.70
N HIS A 62 -4.54 0.46 12.03
CA HIS A 62 -4.92 1.85 12.25
C HIS A 62 -5.79 1.99 13.51
N ILE A 63 -5.97 3.24 13.99
CA ILE A 63 -6.87 3.55 15.11
C ILE A 63 -8.29 3.07 14.78
N GLU A 64 -8.71 3.29 13.54
CA GLU A 64 -9.94 2.73 13.01
C GLU A 64 -9.60 1.73 11.89
N PRO A 65 -10.24 0.55 11.87
CA PRO A 65 -9.92 -0.48 10.89
C PRO A 65 -10.19 -0.03 9.44
N THR A 66 -9.27 -0.39 8.55
CA THR A 66 -9.34 -0.19 7.10
C THR A 66 -8.85 -1.44 6.39
N LEU A 67 -9.24 -1.59 5.11
CA LEU A 67 -8.66 -2.61 4.23
C LEU A 67 -7.66 -1.94 3.29
N GLY A 68 -6.41 -2.35 3.39
CA GLY A 68 -5.34 -1.76 2.59
C GLY A 68 -5.41 -2.22 1.15
N ASN A 69 -5.13 -1.30 0.24
CA ASN A 69 -5.33 -1.51 -1.20
C ASN A 69 -4.02 -1.64 -2.00
N ALA A 70 -2.88 -1.77 -1.32
CA ALA A 70 -1.58 -2.02 -1.92
C ALA A 70 -1.43 -3.46 -2.45
N ILE A 71 -2.19 -4.41 -1.89
CA ILE A 71 -2.29 -5.79 -2.37
C ILE A 71 -3.76 -6.16 -2.44
N ILE A 72 -4.24 -6.51 -3.62
CA ILE A 72 -5.63 -6.92 -3.84
C ILE A 72 -5.61 -8.16 -4.75
N ILE A 73 -6.32 -9.20 -4.33
CA ILE A 73 -6.48 -10.43 -5.11
C ILE A 73 -7.96 -10.57 -5.42
N GLY A 74 -8.31 -10.87 -6.66
CA GLY A 74 -9.71 -11.08 -6.98
C GLY A 74 -9.95 -11.57 -8.39
N ARG A 75 -11.04 -12.31 -8.58
CA ARG A 75 -11.48 -12.67 -9.92
C ARG A 75 -12.12 -11.49 -10.66
N PRO A 76 -12.17 -11.51 -12.00
CA PRO A 76 -12.90 -10.49 -12.75
C PRO A 76 -14.35 -10.40 -12.27
N PHE A 77 -14.88 -9.18 -12.20
CA PHE A 77 -16.25 -8.87 -11.78
C PHE A 77 -16.65 -9.54 -10.44
N ALA A 78 -15.73 -9.64 -9.48
CA ALA A 78 -16.06 -10.08 -8.12
C ALA A 78 -17.19 -9.19 -7.53
N PRO A 79 -18.19 -9.76 -6.83
CA PRO A 79 -19.29 -9.02 -6.24
C PRO A 79 -18.81 -7.89 -5.33
N PHE A 80 -17.85 -8.17 -4.45
CA PHE A 80 -17.25 -7.19 -3.55
C PHE A 80 -16.65 -5.99 -4.32
N LEU A 81 -15.77 -6.24 -5.29
CA LEU A 81 -15.16 -5.18 -6.09
C LEU A 81 -16.19 -4.36 -6.86
N THR A 82 -17.24 -5.02 -7.36
CA THR A 82 -18.32 -4.33 -8.05
C THR A 82 -19.04 -3.36 -7.10
N ARG A 83 -19.36 -3.77 -5.87
CA ARG A 83 -19.95 -2.89 -4.85
C ARG A 83 -19.01 -1.75 -4.50
N TRP A 84 -17.74 -2.04 -4.30
CA TRP A 84 -16.73 -1.04 -3.97
C TRP A 84 -16.64 0.04 -5.06
N ILE A 85 -16.55 -0.34 -6.33
CA ILE A 85 -16.58 0.61 -7.46
C ILE A 85 -17.90 1.39 -7.46
N GLN A 86 -19.05 0.77 -7.23
CA GLN A 86 -20.33 1.49 -7.16
C GLN A 86 -20.38 2.53 -6.04
N GLY A 87 -19.61 2.34 -4.96
CA GLY A 87 -19.48 3.32 -3.89
C GLY A 87 -18.73 4.59 -4.27
N TYR A 88 -18.03 4.64 -5.41
CA TYR A 88 -17.44 5.89 -5.93
C TYR A 88 -18.46 6.88 -6.50
N LYS A 89 -19.76 6.57 -6.48
CA LYS A 89 -20.81 7.51 -6.93
C LYS A 89 -20.86 8.80 -6.12
N ASP A 90 -20.52 8.75 -4.83
CA ASP A 90 -20.40 9.92 -3.95
C ASP A 90 -18.94 10.33 -3.74
N PHE A 91 -18.05 10.00 -4.68
CA PHE A 91 -16.62 10.27 -4.57
C PHE A 91 -16.32 11.75 -4.32
N ASN A 92 -15.45 11.99 -3.35
CA ASN A 92 -14.96 13.30 -2.98
C ASN A 92 -13.43 13.30 -2.96
N ASP A 93 -12.82 14.06 -3.87
CA ASP A 93 -11.37 14.09 -4.07
C ASP A 93 -10.60 14.73 -2.89
N ASP A 94 -11.31 15.38 -1.95
CA ASP A 94 -10.73 15.95 -0.74
C ASP A 94 -10.63 14.92 0.43
N GLU A 95 -11.26 13.75 0.32
CA GLU A 95 -11.28 12.70 1.36
C GLU A 95 -10.26 11.58 1.05
N TRP A 96 -9.05 11.71 1.57
CA TRP A 96 -7.87 10.88 1.21
C TRP A 96 -8.08 9.35 1.28
N SER A 97 -8.58 8.84 2.41
CA SER A 97 -8.68 7.39 2.64
C SER A 97 -10.09 6.82 2.48
N ARG A 98 -11.09 7.70 2.30
CA ARG A 98 -12.50 7.32 2.40
C ARG A 98 -12.85 6.24 1.40
N HIS A 99 -12.65 6.48 0.11
CA HIS A 99 -13.02 5.52 -0.93
C HIS A 99 -11.94 4.46 -1.15
N SER A 100 -10.69 4.74 -0.79
CA SER A 100 -9.53 3.88 -1.05
C SER A 100 -9.36 2.74 -0.04
N THR A 101 -9.59 2.98 1.26
CA THR A 101 -9.36 1.97 2.30
C THR A 101 -10.47 1.85 3.35
N ARG A 102 -11.20 2.93 3.64
CA ARG A 102 -12.30 2.89 4.62
C ARG A 102 -13.60 2.31 4.05
N LEU A 103 -14.03 2.75 2.88
CA LEU A 103 -15.21 2.24 2.19
C LEU A 103 -15.16 0.72 1.98
N PRO A 104 -14.07 0.11 1.46
CA PRO A 104 -14.03 -1.35 1.34
C PRO A 104 -14.15 -2.05 2.70
N TYR A 105 -13.56 -1.50 3.77
CA TYR A 105 -13.78 -2.05 5.11
C TYR A 105 -15.26 -2.02 5.52
N LEU A 106 -15.95 -0.89 5.35
CA LEU A 106 -17.39 -0.79 5.66
C LEU A 106 -18.23 -1.77 4.83
N ILE A 107 -17.90 -1.95 3.55
CA ILE A 107 -18.56 -2.93 2.67
C ILE A 107 -18.29 -4.35 3.17
N SER A 108 -17.09 -4.65 3.68
CA SER A 108 -16.76 -5.98 4.20
C SER A 108 -17.54 -6.33 5.47
N GLU A 109 -17.86 -5.33 6.31
CA GLU A 109 -18.71 -5.54 7.48
C GLU A 109 -20.18 -5.83 7.09
N GLU A 110 -20.67 -5.23 5.99
CA GLU A 110 -22.04 -5.46 5.50
C GLU A 110 -22.17 -6.71 4.61
N HIS A 111 -21.12 -7.04 3.87
CA HIS A 111 -21.09 -8.06 2.82
C HIS A 111 -19.88 -9.01 2.98
N GLY A 112 -19.66 -9.51 4.20
CA GLY A 112 -18.52 -10.37 4.53
C GLY A 112 -18.43 -11.66 3.71
N ASP A 113 -19.56 -12.19 3.22
CA ASP A 113 -19.57 -13.39 2.36
C ASP A 113 -18.94 -13.15 0.97
N ASP A 114 -18.82 -11.88 0.54
CA ASP A 114 -18.27 -11.51 -0.77
C ASP A 114 -16.72 -11.35 -0.74
N ILE A 115 -16.06 -11.43 0.43
CA ILE A 115 -14.63 -11.16 0.60
C ILE A 115 -13.97 -12.02 1.69
N HIS A 116 -12.76 -12.52 1.40
CA HIS A 116 -11.86 -13.05 2.41
C HIS A 116 -10.98 -11.94 2.99
N VAL A 117 -11.14 -11.63 4.28
CA VAL A 117 -10.37 -10.59 4.96
C VAL A 117 -9.24 -11.21 5.78
N LEU A 118 -8.00 -10.92 5.36
CA LEU A 118 -6.79 -11.31 6.08
C LEU A 118 -6.48 -10.34 7.23
N ASN A 119 -5.77 -10.84 8.24
CA ASN A 119 -5.36 -10.02 9.38
C ASN A 119 -4.23 -9.03 9.04
N THR A 120 -3.91 -8.15 9.99
CA THR A 120 -2.92 -7.09 9.84
C THR A 120 -1.49 -7.57 9.61
N THR A 121 -1.18 -8.84 9.88
CA THR A 121 0.17 -9.38 9.68
C THR A 121 0.39 -10.07 8.33
N ALA A 122 -0.66 -10.19 7.51
CA ALA A 122 -0.56 -10.89 6.23
C ALA A 122 0.19 -10.07 5.17
N PHE A 123 -0.23 -8.82 4.95
CA PHE A 123 0.29 -7.96 3.87
C PHE A 123 1.04 -6.72 4.37
N PHE A 124 0.63 -6.17 5.53
CA PHE A 124 1.08 -4.86 6.01
C PHE A 124 1.96 -4.98 7.26
N TRP A 125 2.69 -6.10 7.39
CA TRP A 125 3.71 -6.27 8.43
C TRP A 125 5.10 -6.11 7.84
N PRO A 126 6.01 -5.36 8.50
CA PRO A 126 5.81 -4.55 9.72
C PRO A 126 4.81 -3.40 9.50
N THR A 127 4.18 -2.91 10.57
CA THR A 127 3.15 -1.87 10.48
C THR A 127 3.73 -0.48 10.68
N TRP A 128 3.29 0.52 9.91
CA TRP A 128 3.77 1.91 9.96
C TRP A 128 3.74 2.55 11.36
N ILE A 129 2.78 2.16 12.21
CA ILE A 129 2.67 2.64 13.61
C ILE A 129 3.89 2.19 14.44
N ARG A 130 4.35 0.95 14.24
CA ARG A 130 5.53 0.40 14.92
C ARG A 130 6.83 0.73 14.16
N GLU A 131 6.72 1.17 12.91
CA GLU A 131 7.88 1.41 12.06
C GLU A 131 8.72 2.61 12.54
N HIS A 132 8.07 3.71 12.93
CA HIS A 132 8.78 4.92 13.33
C HIS A 132 9.62 4.79 14.61
N LEU A 133 9.39 3.78 15.45
CA LEU A 133 10.10 3.64 16.72
C LEU A 133 11.33 2.72 16.65
N ASN A 134 11.38 1.77 15.71
CA ASN A 134 12.44 0.77 15.65
C ASN A 134 13.30 0.86 14.38
N TYR A 135 12.73 1.19 13.21
CA TYR A 135 13.51 1.18 11.98
C TYR A 135 14.55 2.28 11.91
N ASP A 136 14.36 3.44 12.55
CA ASP A 136 15.42 4.45 12.63
C ASP A 136 16.72 3.88 13.22
N ILE A 137 16.63 2.96 14.18
CA ILE A 137 17.81 2.35 14.81
C ILE A 137 18.42 1.26 13.91
N TYR A 138 17.60 0.48 13.19
CA TYR A 138 18.07 -0.62 12.34
C TYR A 138 18.46 -0.17 10.92
N LEU A 139 17.84 0.88 10.40
CA LEU A 139 18.04 1.42 9.05
C LEU A 139 19.04 2.57 9.00
N ARG A 140 19.35 3.27 10.11
CA ARG A 140 20.32 4.39 10.10
C ARG A 140 21.68 4.02 9.51
N ASP A 141 22.07 2.75 9.64
CA ASP A 141 23.37 2.25 9.20
C ASP A 141 23.28 1.50 7.87
N LEU A 142 22.08 1.34 7.29
CA LEU A 142 21.82 0.63 6.02
C LEU A 142 22.17 1.49 4.80
N THR A 143 23.47 1.69 4.58
CA THR A 143 24.04 2.25 3.34
C THR A 143 24.28 1.18 2.28
N PRO A 144 24.37 1.50 0.97
CA PRO A 144 24.82 0.54 -0.05
C PRO A 144 26.15 -0.13 0.32
N LYS A 145 27.06 0.60 0.98
CA LYS A 145 28.30 0.08 1.55
C LYS A 145 28.04 -0.99 2.62
N SER A 146 27.15 -0.74 3.58
CA SER A 146 26.81 -1.71 4.63
C SER A 146 26.13 -2.98 4.05
N ILE A 147 25.21 -2.82 3.10
CA ILE A 147 24.45 -3.93 2.49
C ILE A 147 25.38 -4.84 1.69
N LYS A 148 26.36 -4.25 0.99
CA LYS A 148 27.43 -4.98 0.28
C LYS A 148 28.41 -5.68 1.23
N SER A 149 28.50 -5.28 2.50
CA SER A 149 29.45 -5.83 3.49
C SER A 149 28.90 -6.96 4.36
N VAL A 150 27.58 -7.13 4.44
CA VAL A 150 26.92 -8.17 5.25
C VAL A 150 26.31 -9.25 4.33
N GLU A 151 26.58 -10.52 4.62
CA GLU A 151 26.07 -11.68 3.88
C GLU A 151 24.83 -12.27 4.56
N THR A 152 23.65 -11.99 4.01
CA THR A 152 22.38 -12.66 4.36
C THR A 152 21.65 -13.07 3.08
N SER A 153 20.63 -13.94 3.18
CA SER A 153 19.76 -14.28 2.04
C SER A 153 19.09 -13.05 1.42
N PHE A 154 18.66 -12.10 2.24
CA PHE A 154 18.08 -10.83 1.78
C PHE A 154 19.13 -9.95 1.10
N ASN A 155 20.32 -9.77 1.70
CA ASN A 155 21.40 -8.99 1.12
C ASN A 155 21.85 -9.56 -0.24
N ARG A 156 21.91 -10.90 -0.40
CA ARG A 156 22.22 -11.53 -1.69
C ARG A 156 21.16 -11.28 -2.77
N ALA A 157 19.89 -11.27 -2.39
CA ALA A 157 18.79 -10.97 -3.31
C ALA A 157 18.83 -9.50 -3.76
N ILE A 158 19.02 -8.58 -2.81
CA ILE A 158 18.96 -7.13 -3.06
C ILE A 158 20.23 -6.60 -3.75
N ARG A 159 21.42 -7.20 -3.57
CA ARG A 159 22.68 -6.75 -4.21
C ARG A 159 22.60 -6.60 -5.73
N LYS A 160 21.84 -7.48 -6.39
CA LYS A 160 21.61 -7.42 -7.84
C LYS A 160 20.99 -6.08 -8.29
N PHE A 161 20.25 -5.43 -7.40
CA PHE A 161 19.62 -4.13 -7.60
C PHE A 161 20.46 -2.95 -7.06
N LEU A 162 21.60 -3.21 -6.40
CA LEU A 162 22.46 -2.19 -5.79
C LEU A 162 23.84 -2.08 -6.45
N ASP A 163 24.21 -3.03 -7.30
CA ASP A 163 25.55 -3.08 -7.90
C ASP A 163 25.88 -1.86 -8.76
N TYR A 164 24.86 -1.26 -9.40
CA TYR A 164 24.99 -0.04 -10.20
C TYR A 164 24.96 1.26 -9.37
N LEU A 165 24.57 1.19 -8.10
CA LEU A 165 24.51 2.38 -7.25
C LEU A 165 25.89 2.67 -6.63
N PRO A 166 26.33 3.95 -6.65
CA PRO A 166 27.57 4.35 -6.02
C PRO A 166 27.48 4.16 -4.49
N LYS A 167 28.63 4.05 -3.82
CA LYS A 167 28.69 3.64 -2.41
C LYS A 167 28.02 4.66 -1.46
N ASP A 168 28.02 5.91 -1.88
CA ASP A 168 27.49 7.12 -1.25
C ASP A 168 26.07 7.49 -1.72
N PHE A 169 25.40 6.61 -2.47
CA PHE A 169 24.05 6.85 -2.97
C PHE A 169 23.08 7.17 -1.81
N ASN A 170 22.44 8.34 -1.90
CA ASN A 170 21.50 8.90 -0.93
C ASN A 170 22.05 9.27 0.46
N GLU A 171 23.37 9.29 0.69
CA GLU A 171 23.93 9.67 2.01
C GLU A 171 23.42 11.06 2.47
N GLU A 172 23.37 12.05 1.56
CA GLU A 172 22.89 13.41 1.88
C GLU A 172 21.38 13.46 2.21
N ILE A 173 20.55 12.67 1.52
CA ILE A 173 19.10 12.60 1.78
C ILE A 173 18.85 11.94 3.13
N VAL A 174 19.59 10.88 3.45
CA VAL A 174 19.52 10.20 4.74
C VAL A 174 19.90 11.15 5.88
N GLU A 175 20.96 11.94 5.72
CA GLU A 175 21.35 12.97 6.71
C GLU A 175 20.25 14.03 6.90
N GLN A 176 19.62 14.50 5.82
CA GLN A 176 18.53 15.48 5.88
C GLN A 176 17.29 14.93 6.60
N GLU A 177 16.88 13.70 6.33
CA GLU A 177 15.72 13.08 6.98
C GLU A 177 15.98 12.73 8.45
N LEU A 178 17.19 12.28 8.80
CA LEU A 178 17.61 12.10 10.21
C LEU A 178 17.54 13.41 11.00
N ASN A 179 17.85 14.54 10.35
CA ASN A 179 17.76 15.87 10.97
C ASN A 179 16.31 16.38 11.06
N ARG A 180 15.45 16.06 10.09
CA ARG A 180 14.00 16.33 10.15
C ARG A 180 13.28 15.57 11.27
N GLY A 181 13.63 14.31 11.48
CA GLY A 181 13.06 13.47 12.55
C GLY A 181 13.35 14.01 13.96
N LYS A 182 14.51 14.65 14.16
CA LYS A 182 14.86 15.33 15.42
C LYS A 182 13.99 16.57 15.66
N ASN A 183 13.73 17.36 14.63
CA ASN A 183 12.90 18.58 14.74
C ASN A 183 11.41 18.28 14.94
N LYS A 184 10.89 17.17 14.41
CA LYS A 184 9.49 16.74 14.65
C LYS A 184 9.24 16.28 16.10
N LYS A 185 10.24 15.75 16.80
CA LYS A 185 10.13 15.36 18.22
C LYS A 185 9.94 16.56 19.16
N GLU A 186 10.28 17.77 18.73
CA GLU A 186 10.16 19.00 19.52
C GLU A 186 8.86 19.78 19.22
N GLY A 187 8.07 19.38 18.22
CA GLY A 187 6.94 20.16 17.72
C GLY A 187 5.67 19.35 17.47
N GLY A 188 4.93 19.08 18.54
CA GLY A 188 3.45 19.15 18.52
C GLY A 188 2.65 18.02 17.87
N GLU A 189 1.86 17.37 18.71
CA GLU A 189 0.58 16.73 18.39
C GLU A 189 -0.26 17.62 17.46
N GLY A 190 -0.80 17.06 16.38
CA GLY A 190 -1.79 17.74 15.55
C GLY A 190 -1.76 17.31 14.09
N SER A 191 -2.22 16.08 13.79
CA SER A 191 -2.61 15.73 12.43
C SER A 191 -4.12 15.60 12.38
N ARG A 192 -4.72 16.49 11.59
CA ARG A 192 -6.16 16.59 11.33
C ARG A 192 -6.65 15.33 10.61
N TYR A 193 -7.76 14.82 11.12
CA TYR A 193 -8.68 13.89 10.47
C TYR A 193 -9.26 14.51 9.20
#